data_AF-A0A534L089-F1
#
_entry.id   AF-A0A534L089-F1
#
_cell.length_a   1.000
_cell.length_b   1.000
_cell.length_c   1.000
_cell.angle_alpha   90.00
_cell.angle_beta   90.00
_cell.angle_gamma   90.00
#
_symmetry.space_group_name_H-M   'P 1'
#
loop_
_entity.id
_entity.type
_entity.pdbx_description
1 polymer ?
#
loop_
_entity_poly.entity_id
_entity_poly.type
_entity_poly.pdbx_seq_one_letter_code
_entity_poly.pdbx_strand_id
1 'polypeptide(L)'
;MADIVDKSWEVQRRIEERAKRLGKGRYGRVLKMARRPTPDEYSKVVLITGLGIAAIGALGFVIYLIMRYGPGVFRGIFGYLGL
;
A
#
# COMPACT_ATOMS: atom_id res chain seq x y z
N MET A 1 -20.28 -12.06 -40.85
CA MET A 1 -18.89 -11.92 -40.33
C MET A 1 -18.28 -10.55 -40.60
N ALA A 2 -18.56 -9.89 -41.73
CA ALA A 2 -18.05 -8.54 -42.03
C ALA A 2 -18.52 -7.45 -41.03
N ASP A 3 -19.82 -7.41 -40.69
CA ASP A 3 -20.39 -6.40 -39.77
C ASP A 3 -19.75 -6.35 -38.37
N ILE A 4 -19.29 -7.48 -37.83
CA ILE A 4 -18.68 -7.55 -36.50
C ILE A 4 -17.25 -7.01 -36.53
N VAL A 5 -16.54 -7.22 -37.64
CA VAL A 5 -15.18 -6.71 -37.86
C VAL A 5 -15.20 -5.19 -38.00
N ASP A 6 -16.16 -4.64 -38.75
CA ASP A 6 -16.31 -3.19 -38.91
C ASP A 6 -16.67 -2.48 -37.60
N LYS A 7 -17.60 -3.05 -36.82
CA LYS A 7 -17.89 -2.55 -35.46
C LYS A 7 -16.69 -2.65 -34.52
N SER A 8 -15.83 -3.65 -34.68
CA SER A 8 -14.61 -3.77 -33.88
C SER A 8 -13.59 -2.68 -34.23
N TRP A 9 -13.50 -2.32 -35.52
CA TRP A 9 -12.64 -1.23 -35.99
C TRP A 9 -13.09 0.15 -35.48
N GLU A 10 -14.40 0.44 -35.43
CA GLU A 10 -14.88 1.74 -34.90
C GLU A 10 -14.59 1.90 -33.40
N VAL A 11 -14.70 0.80 -32.64
CA VAL A 11 -14.51 0.80 -31.19
C VAL A 11 -13.03 0.96 -30.86
N GLN A 12 -12.14 0.27 -31.58
CA GLN A 12 -10.70 0.46 -31.43
C GLN A 12 -10.29 1.90 -31.71
N ARG A 13 -10.83 2.52 -32.77
CA ARG A 13 -10.49 3.90 -33.14
C ARG A 13 -10.95 4.91 -32.09
N ARG A 14 -12.16 4.76 -31.54
CA ARG A 14 -12.66 5.59 -30.43
C ARG A 14 -11.81 5.47 -29.17
N ILE A 15 -11.33 4.27 -28.86
CA ILE A 15 -10.48 4.01 -27.69
C ILE A 15 -9.07 4.57 -27.91
N GLU A 16 -8.48 4.38 -29.09
CA GLU A 16 -7.15 4.90 -29.43
C GLU A 16 -7.12 6.43 -29.41
N GLU A 17 -8.15 7.08 -29.95
CA GLU A 17 -8.27 8.55 -29.95
C GLU A 17 -8.43 9.10 -28.52
N ARG A 18 -9.18 8.42 -27.64
CA ARG A 18 -9.32 8.79 -26.22
C ARG A 18 -8.02 8.56 -25.46
N ALA A 19 -7.34 7.43 -25.68
CA ALA A 19 -6.05 7.12 -25.06
C ALA A 19 -4.96 8.13 -25.44
N LYS A 20 -4.91 8.54 -26.72
CA LYS A 20 -3.98 9.60 -27.20
C LYS A 20 -4.22 10.96 -26.52
N ARG A 21 -5.46 11.27 -26.14
CA ARG A 21 -5.83 12.53 -25.45
C ARG A 21 -5.57 12.47 -23.94
N LEU A 22 -5.80 11.33 -23.30
CA LEU A 22 -5.54 11.11 -21.86
C LEU A 22 -4.06 11.31 -21.48
N GLY A 23 -3.12 10.91 -22.34
CA GLY A 23 -1.67 11.00 -22.04
C GLY A 23 -0.99 12.35 -22.33
N LYS A 24 -1.70 13.33 -22.93
CA LYS A 24 -1.10 14.61 -23.38
C LYS A 24 -1.63 15.86 -22.65
N GLY A 25 -2.54 15.69 -21.67
CA GLY A 25 -3.02 16.80 -20.82
C GLY A 25 -1.94 17.36 -19.87
N ARG A 26 -2.27 18.43 -19.13
CA ARG A 26 -1.35 19.09 -18.17
C ARG A 26 -0.68 18.09 -17.21
N TYR A 27 -1.45 17.17 -16.63
CA TYR A 27 -0.94 16.15 -15.69
C TYR A 27 -0.04 15.08 -16.33
N GLY A 28 -0.29 14.73 -17.60
CA GLY A 28 0.58 13.81 -18.34
C GLY A 28 1.98 14.39 -18.58
N ARG A 29 2.10 15.71 -18.71
CA ARG A 29 3.40 16.41 -18.79
C ARG A 29 4.12 16.38 -17.45
N VAL A 30 3.40 16.60 -16.34
CA VAL A 30 3.96 16.55 -14.98
C VAL A 30 4.48 15.15 -14.65
N LEU A 31 3.72 14.09 -14.93
CA LEU A 31 4.16 12.72 -14.67
C LEU A 31 5.37 12.32 -15.51
N LYS A 32 5.50 12.86 -16.73
CA LYS A 32 6.69 12.68 -17.58
C LYS A 32 7.91 13.43 -17.08
N MET A 33 7.73 14.55 -16.38
CA MET A 33 8.81 15.31 -15.74
C MET A 33 9.24 14.72 -14.39
N ALA A 34 8.40 13.89 -13.77
CA ALA A 34 8.75 13.21 -12.53
C ALA A 34 9.91 12.24 -12.74
N ARG A 35 10.94 12.34 -11.90
CA ARG A 35 12.07 11.41 -11.90
C ARG A 35 11.58 10.06 -11.37
N ARG A 36 11.75 9.00 -12.16
CA ARG A 36 11.54 7.64 -11.67
C ARG A 36 12.60 7.33 -10.60
N PRO A 37 12.21 6.77 -9.43
CA PRO A 37 13.17 6.42 -8.41
C PRO A 37 14.12 5.34 -8.92
N THR A 38 15.39 5.38 -8.49
CA THR A 38 16.30 4.26 -8.75
C THR A 38 15.93 3.06 -7.87
N PRO A 39 16.29 1.83 -8.27
CA PRO A 39 16.05 0.64 -7.44
C PRO A 39 16.63 0.77 -6.02
N ASP A 40 17.78 1.43 -5.88
CA ASP A 40 18.43 1.67 -4.58
C ASP A 40 17.66 2.67 -3.71
N GLU A 41 17.18 3.77 -4.30
CA GLU A 41 16.34 4.76 -3.60
C GLU A 41 15.05 4.11 -3.12
N TYR A 42 14.40 3.34 -3.98
CA TYR A 42 13.17 2.63 -3.64
C TYR A 42 13.40 1.63 -2.50
N SER A 43 14.46 0.81 -2.61
CA SER A 43 14.77 -0.22 -1.61
C SER A 43 15.07 0.37 -0.23
N LYS A 44 15.81 1.50 -0.19
CA LYS A 44 16.11 2.20 1.08
C LYS A 44 14.84 2.72 1.74
N VAL A 45 13.94 3.34 0.98
CA VAL A 45 12.68 3.87 1.51
C VAL A 45 11.81 2.73 2.05
N VAL A 46 11.63 1.67 1.26
CA VAL A 46 10.83 0.51 1.67
C VAL A 46 11.38 -0.13 2.94
N LEU A 47 12.71 -0.25 3.06
CA LEU A 47 13.35 -0.82 4.26
C LEU A 47 13.08 0.04 5.50
N ILE A 48 13.28 1.36 5.41
CA ILE A 48 13.08 2.28 6.54
C ILE A 48 11.60 2.30 6.94
N THR A 49 10.69 2.41 5.97
CA THR A 49 9.24 2.39 6.23
C THR A 49 8.80 1.05 6.82
N GLY A 50 9.29 -0.06 6.29
CA GLY A 50 9.00 -1.41 6.80
C GLY A 50 9.47 -1.58 8.25
N LEU A 51 10.67 -1.11 8.57
CA LEU A 51 11.21 -1.13 9.93
C LEU A 51 10.33 -0.29 10.89
N GLY A 52 9.89 0.89 10.45
CA GLY A 52 9.01 1.75 11.24
C GLY A 52 7.65 1.10 11.53
N ILE A 53 7.01 0.50 10.53
CA ILE A 53 5.75 -0.22 10.69
C ILE A 53 5.93 -1.40 11.65
N ALA A 54 7.01 -2.18 11.50
CA ALA A 54 7.30 -3.30 12.37
C ALA A 54 7.52 -2.86 13.83
N ALA A 55 8.27 -1.78 14.05
CA ALA A 55 8.55 -1.26 15.39
C ALA A 55 7.27 -0.75 16.09
N ILE A 56 6.47 0.07 15.40
CA ILE A 56 5.21 0.60 15.93
C ILE A 56 4.21 -0.55 16.19
N GLY A 57 4.11 -1.49 15.25
CA GLY A 57 3.26 -2.68 15.38
C GLY A 57 3.67 -3.55 16.57
N ALA A 58 4.97 -3.79 16.75
CA ALA A 58 5.50 -4.54 17.89
C ALA A 58 5.23 -3.83 19.21
N LEU A 59 5.42 -2.50 19.28
CA LEU A 59 5.12 -1.73 20.49
C LEU A 59 3.63 -1.81 20.85
N GLY A 60 2.74 -1.60 19.88
CA GLY A 60 1.29 -1.76 20.08
C GLY A 60 0.91 -3.18 20.49
N PHE A 61 1.57 -4.18 19.91
CA PHE A 61 1.36 -5.59 20.25
C PHE A 61 1.81 -5.92 21.69
N VAL A 62 2.96 -5.41 22.14
CA VAL A 62 3.42 -5.57 23.52
C VAL A 62 2.43 -4.95 24.50
N ILE A 63 1.94 -3.74 24.23
CA ILE A 63 0.91 -3.09 25.07
C ILE A 63 -0.36 -3.96 25.12
N TYR A 64 -0.80 -4.47 23.97
CA TYR A 64 -1.95 -5.38 23.91
C TYR A 64 -1.74 -6.64 24.75
N LEU A 65 -0.57 -7.29 24.66
CA LEU A 65 -0.27 -8.48 25.45
C LEU A 65 -0.32 -8.20 26.95
N ILE A 66 0.25 -7.07 27.39
CA ILE A 66 0.21 -6.65 28.79
C ILE A 66 -1.23 -6.39 29.23
N MET A 67 -2.05 -5.69 28.43
CA MET A 67 -3.44 -5.43 28.80
C MET A 67 -4.29 -6.70 28.83
N ARG A 68 -4.04 -7.64 27.91
CA ARG A 68 -4.84 -8.86 27.78
C ARG A 68 -4.49 -9.90 28.84
N TYR A 69 -3.20 -10.13 29.08
CA TYR A 69 -2.72 -11.17 29.99
C TYR A 69 -2.31 -10.63 31.36
N GLY A 70 -2.04 -9.32 31.47
CA GLY A 70 -1.63 -8.66 32.71
C GLY A 70 -2.60 -8.89 33.87
N PRO A 71 -3.93 -8.70 33.70
CA PRO A 71 -4.88 -8.95 34.80
C PRO A 71 -4.88 -10.41 35.27
N GLY A 72 -4.71 -11.37 34.35
CA GLY A 72 -4.66 -12.80 34.68
C GLY A 72 -3.36 -13.20 35.39
N VAL A 73 -2.22 -12.69 34.91
CA VAL A 73 -0.90 -12.90 35.51
C VAL A 73 -0.82 -12.21 36.87
N PHE A 74 -1.32 -10.98 36.98
CA PHE A 74 -1.37 -10.23 38.24
C PHE A 74 -2.23 -10.94 39.28
N ARG A 75 -3.43 -11.43 38.90
CA ARG A 75 -4.29 -12.21 39.81
C ARG A 75 -3.65 -13.53 40.24
N GLY A 76 -2.94 -14.20 39.33
CA GLY A 76 -2.19 -15.42 39.64
C GLY A 76 -1.05 -15.17 40.63
N ILE A 77 -0.20 -14.17 40.37
CA ILE A 77 0.92 -13.81 41.25
C ILE A 77 0.44 -13.31 42.61
N PHE A 78 -0.56 -12.42 42.63
CA PHE A 78 -1.11 -11.86 43.87
C PHE A 78 -1.84 -12.93 44.70
N GLY A 79 -2.59 -13.84 44.05
CA GLY A 79 -3.25 -14.96 44.71
C GLY A 79 -2.28 -16.01 45.28
N TYR A 80 -1.11 -16.23 44.66
CA TYR A 80 -0.07 -17.11 45.20
C TYR A 80 0.72 -16.47 46.36
N LEU A 81 0.77 -15.13 46.45
CA LEU A 81 1.43 -14.40 47.54
C LEU A 81 0.55 -14.18 48.79
N GLY A 82 -0.71 -14.66 48.79
CA GLY A 82 -1.53 -14.73 50.00
C GLY A 82 -2.02 -13.38 50.54
N LEU A 83 -2.48 -12.48 49.66
CA LEU A 83 -3.25 -11.27 49.98
C LEU A 83 -4.55 -11.22 49.18
#